data_AF-A0A941G609-F1
#
_entry.id   AF-A0A941G609-F1
#
_cell.length_a   1.000
_cell.length_b   1.000
_cell.length_c   1.000
_cell.angle_alpha   90.00
_cell.angle_beta   90.00
_cell.angle_gamma   90.00
#
_symmetry.space_group_name_H-M   'P 1'
#
loop_
_entity.id
_entity.type
_entity.pdbx_description
1 polymer ?
#
loop_
_entity_poly.entity_id
_entity_poly.type
_entity_poly.pdbx_seq_one_letter_code
_entity_poly.pdbx_strand_id
1 'polypeptide(L)'
;MGELLAAVAIGACAWLAWRFLATTAGRRRGVAAAGAGACLLLSAFCFWLWYDLYLIRDFNELGRDYDPVDQVVYTDSAFVWIVPALLSLAAGAWLAWRARRR
;
A
#
# COMPACT_ATOMS: atom_id res chain seq x y z
N MET A 1 -8.70 -18.20 12.60
CA MET A 1 -8.26 -18.96 11.41
C MET A 1 -7.74 -18.04 10.29
N GLY A 2 -8.43 -16.93 9.96
CA GLY A 2 -8.05 -16.01 8.89
C GLY A 2 -6.72 -15.26 9.10
N GLU A 3 -6.42 -14.83 10.33
CA GLU A 3 -5.18 -14.06 10.59
C GLU A 3 -3.91 -14.89 10.44
N LEU A 4 -3.97 -16.19 10.75
CA LEU A 4 -2.84 -17.09 10.62
C LEU A 4 -2.54 -17.39 9.14
N LEU A 5 -3.58 -17.48 8.31
CA LEU A 5 -3.44 -17.61 6.85
C LEU A 5 -2.91 -16.32 6.22
N ALA A 6 -3.36 -15.15 6.70
CA ALA A 6 -2.84 -13.87 6.25
C ALA A 6 -1.36 -13.71 6.61
N ALA A 7 -0.96 -14.05 7.84
CA ALA A 7 0.43 -14.02 8.27
C ALA A 7 1.33 -14.98 7.49
N VAL A 8 0.84 -16.19 7.18
CA VAL A 8 1.55 -17.17 6.35
C VAL A 8 1.67 -16.68 4.91
N ALA A 9 0.62 -16.08 4.34
CA ALA A 9 0.66 -15.52 2.99
C ALA A 9 1.63 -14.33 2.88
N ILE A 10 1.60 -13.41 3.85
CA ILE A 10 2.52 -12.27 3.92
C ILE A 10 3.96 -12.76 4.11
N GLY A 11 4.17 -13.72 5.01
CA GLY A 11 5.48 -14.33 5.25
C GLY A 11 6.03 -15.07 4.03
N ALA A 12 5.18 -15.81 3.32
CA ALA A 12 5.54 -16.49 2.08
C ALA A 12 5.87 -15.50 0.95
N CYS A 13 5.09 -14.43 0.80
CA CYS A 13 5.37 -13.36 -0.17
C CYS A 13 6.66 -12.62 0.15
N ALA A 14 6.90 -12.30 1.44
CA ALA A 14 8.14 -11.67 1.89
C ALA A 14 9.36 -12.58 1.69
N TRP A 15 9.22 -13.88 1.97
CA TRP A 15 10.28 -14.86 1.78
C TRP A 15 10.57 -15.11 0.30
N LEU A 16 9.55 -15.21 -0.55
CA LEU A 16 9.72 -15.34 -2.00
C LEU A 16 10.34 -14.08 -2.60
N ALA A 17 9.90 -12.88 -2.18
CA ALA A 17 10.52 -11.62 -2.57
C ALA A 17 12.00 -11.59 -2.15
N TRP A 18 12.32 -11.95 -0.91
CA TRP A 18 13.69 -12.04 -0.41
C TRP A 18 14.55 -13.03 -1.19
N ARG A 19 14.03 -14.22 -1.50
CA ARG A 19 14.71 -15.27 -2.28
C ARG A 19 14.97 -14.81 -3.73
N PHE A 20 14.04 -14.07 -4.33
CA PHE A 20 14.20 -13.46 -5.65
C PHE A 20 15.22 -12.31 -5.65
N LEU A 21 15.24 -11.50 -4.59
CA LEU A 21 16.23 -10.43 -4.40
C LEU A 21 17.64 -10.98 -4.17
N ALA A 22 17.79 -12.05 -3.38
CA ALA A 22 19.07 -12.67 -3.06
C ALA A 22 19.74 -13.34 -4.28
N THR A 23 18.95 -13.88 -5.21
CA THR A 23 19.43 -14.54 -6.43
C THR A 23 19.76 -13.56 -7.57
N THR A 24 19.36 -12.29 -7.46
CA THR A 24 19.51 -11.28 -8.52
C THR A 24 20.61 -10.24 -8.26
N ALA A 25 21.57 -10.55 -7.37
CA ALA A 25 22.67 -9.67 -6.96
C ALA A 25 23.56 -9.13 -8.12
N GLY A 26 23.47 -9.68 -9.34
CA GLY A 26 24.12 -9.15 -10.55
C GLY A 26 23.26 -8.22 -11.44
N ARG A 27 21.97 -8.03 -11.15
CA ARG A 27 20.96 -7.45 -12.08
C ARG A 27 20.28 -6.20 -11.50
N ARG A 28 21.06 -5.14 -11.23
CA ARG A 28 20.66 -3.89 -10.54
C ARG A 28 19.36 -3.23 -11.07
N ARG A 29 19.01 -3.40 -12.36
CA ARG A 29 17.75 -2.88 -12.93
C ARG A 29 16.51 -3.66 -12.50
N GLY A 30 16.60 -4.99 -12.34
CA GLY A 30 15.46 -5.83 -11.97
C GLY A 30 14.99 -5.60 -10.52
N VAL A 31 15.95 -5.41 -9.61
CA VAL A 31 15.66 -5.08 -8.20
C VAL A 31 15.02 -3.71 -8.06
N ALA A 32 15.50 -2.70 -8.81
CA ALA A 32 14.92 -1.36 -8.78
C ALA A 32 13.49 -1.33 -9.38
N ALA A 33 13.23 -2.11 -10.43
CA ALA A 33 11.90 -2.24 -11.02
C ALA A 33 10.91 -2.97 -10.08
N ALA A 34 11.35 -4.06 -9.43
CA ALA A 34 10.53 -4.77 -8.45
C ALA A 34 10.21 -3.88 -7.23
N GLY A 35 11.21 -3.16 -6.71
CA GLY A 35 11.01 -2.20 -5.63
C GLY A 35 10.06 -1.06 -6.00
N ALA A 36 10.20 -0.51 -7.23
CA ALA A 36 9.27 0.49 -7.73
C ALA A 36 7.83 -0.06 -7.81
N GLY A 37 7.66 -1.28 -8.35
CA GLY A 37 6.35 -1.94 -8.43
C GLY A 37 5.72 -2.15 -7.05
N ALA A 38 6.49 -2.62 -6.07
CA ALA A 38 6.01 -2.81 -4.70
C ALA A 38 5.55 -1.49 -4.06
N CYS A 39 6.33 -0.41 -4.21
CA CYS A 39 5.96 0.91 -3.72
C CYS A 39 4.69 1.46 -4.39
N LEU A 40 4.53 1.26 -5.70
CA LEU A 40 3.34 1.69 -6.43
C LEU A 40 2.08 0.90 -6.02
N LEU A 41 2.20 -0.42 -5.82
CA LEU A 41 1.11 -1.24 -5.33
C LEU A 41 0.69 -0.83 -3.91
N LEU A 42 1.67 -0.59 -3.02
CA LEU A 42 1.39 -0.09 -1.67
C LEU A 42 0.70 1.28 -1.71
N SER A 43 1.17 2.18 -2.59
CA SER A 43 0.54 3.48 -2.81
C SER A 43 -0.92 3.33 -3.25
N ALA A 44 -1.18 2.51 -4.26
CA ALA A 44 -2.53 2.25 -4.77
C ALA A 44 -3.45 1.67 -3.69
N PHE A 45 -2.95 0.74 -2.88
CA PHE A 45 -3.69 0.18 -1.76
C PHE A 45 -4.04 1.23 -0.69
N CYS A 46 -3.08 2.06 -0.28
CA CYS A 46 -3.35 3.13 0.69
C CYS A 46 -4.29 4.20 0.12
N PHE A 47 -4.18 4.53 -1.16
CA PHE A 47 -5.15 5.43 -1.83
C PHE A 47 -6.55 4.84 -1.86
N TRP A 48 -6.68 3.54 -2.14
CA TRP A 48 -7.97 2.86 -2.10
C TRP A 48 -8.59 2.89 -0.71
N LEU A 49 -7.81 2.61 0.35
CA LEU A 49 -8.27 2.73 1.73
C LEU A 49 -8.69 4.17 2.07
N TRP A 50 -7.90 5.17 1.66
CA TRP A 50 -8.27 6.57 1.87
C TRP A 50 -9.56 6.93 1.12
N TYR A 51 -9.73 6.44 -0.11
CA TYR A 51 -10.94 6.68 -0.89
C TYR A 51 -12.17 6.07 -0.22
N ASP A 52 -12.10 4.79 0.13
CA ASP A 52 -13.22 4.00 0.64
C ASP A 52 -13.62 4.40 2.07
N LEU A 53 -12.64 4.70 2.92
CA LEU A 53 -12.85 5.03 4.33
C LEU A 53 -13.04 6.53 4.59
N TYR A 54 -12.62 7.41 3.67
CA TYR A 54 -12.65 8.86 3.87
C TYR A 54 -13.28 9.63 2.71
N LEU A 55 -12.75 9.54 1.49
CA LEU A 55 -13.12 10.49 0.41
C LEU A 55 -14.57 10.38 -0.06
N ILE A 56 -15.14 9.16 -0.09
CA ILE A 56 -16.51 8.93 -0.54
C ILE A 56 -17.56 9.20 0.55
N ARG A 57 -17.12 9.34 1.80
CA ARG A 57 -18.00 9.38 2.98
C ARG A 57 -18.42 10.82 3.29
N ASP A 58 -19.63 10.97 3.83
CA ASP A 58 -20.17 12.27 4.24
C ASP A 58 -20.15 12.39 5.77
N PHE A 59 -19.06 12.95 6.28
CA PHE A 59 -18.87 13.08 7.72
C PHE A 59 -19.67 14.24 8.29
N ASN A 60 -20.37 13.99 9.39
CA ASN A 60 -21.06 15.04 10.15
C ASN A 60 -20.09 15.94 10.94
N GLU A 61 -20.64 16.91 11.68
CA GLU A 61 -19.86 17.85 12.53
C GLU A 61 -18.98 17.16 13.59
N LEU A 62 -19.30 15.91 13.95
CA LEU A 62 -18.54 15.09 14.90
C LEU A 62 -17.49 14.21 14.22
N GLY A 63 -17.29 14.34 12.89
CA GLY A 63 -16.34 13.56 12.11
C GLY A 63 -16.75 12.09 11.94
N ARG A 64 -18.05 11.78 12.01
CA ARG A 64 -18.57 10.40 11.91
C ARG A 64 -19.53 10.27 10.74
N ASP A 65 -19.43 9.13 10.05
CA ASP A 65 -20.40 8.68 9.06
C ASP A 65 -20.87 7.28 9.46
N TYR A 66 -22.17 7.04 9.43
CA TYR A 66 -22.76 5.76 9.84
C TYR A 66 -23.35 5.06 8.64
N ASP A 67 -22.84 3.86 8.37
CA ASP A 67 -23.37 3.00 7.32
C ASP A 67 -24.48 2.11 7.90
N PRO A 68 -25.75 2.31 7.51
CA PRO A 68 -26.87 1.52 8.03
C PRO A 68 -26.91 0.09 7.46
N VAL A 69 -26.22 -0.19 6.36
CA VAL A 69 -26.19 -1.52 5.74
C VAL A 69 -25.20 -2.40 6.50
N ASP A 70 -23.97 -1.92 6.63
CA ASP A 70 -22.90 -2.68 7.28
C ASP A 70 -22.88 -2.48 8.81
N GLN A 71 -23.70 -1.56 9.34
CA GLN A 71 -23.78 -1.22 10.76
C GLN A 71 -22.42 -0.74 11.34
N VAL A 72 -21.60 -0.10 10.51
CA VAL A 72 -20.26 0.40 10.86
C VAL A 72 -20.27 1.94 10.94
N VAL A 73 -19.51 2.48 11.90
CA VAL A 73 -19.25 3.91 12.00
C VAL A 73 -17.84 4.19 11.48
N TYR A 74 -17.75 4.99 10.41
CA TYR A 74 -16.51 5.51 9.89
C TYR A 74 -16.14 6.81 10.59
N THR A 75 -14.83 7.06 10.71
CA THR A 75 -14.27 8.26 11.34
C THR A 75 -13.35 9.01 10.40
N ASP A 76 -13.34 10.33 10.53
CA ASP A 76 -12.49 11.24 9.75
C ASP A 76 -10.99 10.93 9.84
N SER A 77 -10.54 10.20 10.87
CA SER A 77 -9.17 9.73 11.07
C SER A 77 -8.62 8.91 9.90
N ALA A 78 -9.49 8.37 9.03
CA ALA A 78 -9.08 7.69 7.81
C ALA A 78 -8.28 8.59 6.83
N PHE A 79 -8.25 9.92 7.04
CA PHE A 79 -7.33 10.82 6.33
C PHE A 79 -5.86 10.37 6.43
N VAL A 80 -5.45 9.66 7.49
CA VAL A 80 -4.06 9.23 7.71
C VAL A 80 -3.49 8.41 6.56
N TRP A 81 -4.34 7.70 5.80
CA TRP A 81 -3.92 6.84 4.69
C TRP A 81 -3.37 7.61 3.49
N ILE A 82 -3.64 8.92 3.36
CA ILE A 82 -3.09 9.75 2.28
C ILE A 82 -1.56 9.90 2.37
N VAL A 83 -1.02 9.99 3.59
CA VAL A 83 0.41 10.20 3.82
C VAL A 83 1.25 9.01 3.35
N PRO A 84 1.02 7.76 3.80
CA PRO A 84 1.75 6.60 3.30
C PRO A 84 1.47 6.35 1.80
N ALA A 85 0.29 6.70 1.29
CA ALA A 85 -0.01 6.62 -0.14
C ALA A 85 0.93 7.51 -0.97
N LEU A 86 1.07 8.77 -0.57
CA LEU A 86 1.94 9.76 -1.24
C LEU A 86 3.43 9.43 -1.08
N LEU A 87 3.86 9.02 0.11
CA LEU A 87 5.25 8.62 0.35
C LEU A 87 5.64 7.40 -0.49
N SER A 88 4.76 6.40 -0.56
CA SER A 88 4.98 5.20 -1.37
C SER A 88 4.97 5.53 -2.87
N LEU A 89 4.10 6.45 -3.31
CA LEU A 89 4.09 6.93 -4.69
C LEU A 89 5.42 7.60 -5.05
N ALA A 90 5.88 8.53 -4.20
CA ALA A 90 7.13 9.25 -4.40
C ALA A 90 8.33 8.28 -4.43
N ALA A 91 8.38 7.32 -3.51
CA ALA A 91 9.42 6.29 -3.49
C ALA A 91 9.41 5.43 -4.76
N GLY A 92 8.24 4.96 -5.19
CA GLY A 92 8.07 4.18 -6.41
C GLY A 92 8.49 4.95 -7.66
N ALA A 93 8.04 6.21 -7.79
CA ALA A 93 8.43 7.10 -8.87
C ALA A 93 9.93 7.36 -8.89
N TRP A 94 10.55 7.60 -7.74
CA TRP A 94 11.99 7.82 -7.62
C TRP A 94 12.80 6.58 -8.00
N LEU A 95 12.39 5.38 -7.56
CA LEU A 95 13.03 4.12 -7.93
C LEU A 95 12.90 3.84 -9.43
N ALA A 96 11.71 4.05 -10.01
CA ALA A 96 11.47 3.89 -11.43
C ALA A 96 12.32 4.88 -12.27
N TRP A 97 12.40 6.14 -11.83
CA TRP A 97 13.24 7.15 -12.46
C TRP A 97 14.73 6.81 -12.37
N ARG A 98 15.21 6.33 -11.22
CA ARG A 98 16.59 5.88 -11.03
C ARG A 98 16.92 4.65 -11.90
N ALA A 99 15.96 3.74 -12.08
CA ALA A 99 16.11 2.58 -12.94
C ALA A 99 16.22 2.96 -14.43
N ARG A 100 15.57 4.04 -14.86
CA ARG A 100 15.67 4.59 -16.23
C ARG A 100 16.96 5.35 -16.50
N ARG A 101 17.58 5.95 -15.47
CA ARG A 101 18.83 6.74 -15.61
C ARG A 101 20.12 5.93 -15.54
N ARG A 102 20.04 4.62 -15.29
CA ARG A 102 21.18 3.69 -15.29
C ARG A 102 21.06 2.75 -16.47
#